data_AF-A0A2N8ZER4-F1
#
_entry.id   AF-A0A2N8ZER4-F1
#
_cell.length_a   1.000
_cell.length_b   1.000
_cell.length_c   1.000
_cell.angle_alpha   90.00
_cell.angle_beta   90.00
_cell.angle_gamma   90.00
#
_symmetry.space_group_name_H-M   'P 1'
#
loop_
_entity.id
_entity.type
_entity.pdbx_description
1 polymer ?
#
loop_
_entity_poly.entity_id
_entity_poly.type
_entity_poly.pdbx_seq_one_letter_code
_entity_poly.pdbx_strand_id
1 'polypeptide(L)'
;MANSKKFDFQVVEKRNGWSAEIIRQVSARRTTVSKRETGFETEALAIEWAEKELAQFVQHQAERNVRKGEQRKEREAAVEAKIAAAEQRAAERNLESDDEE
;
A
#
# COMPACT_ATOMS: atom_id res chain seq x y z
N MET A 1 -22.55 11.19 2.92
CA MET A 1 -21.23 11.86 3.04
C MET A 1 -20.20 10.83 3.49
N ALA A 2 -19.40 10.29 2.57
CA ALA A 2 -18.43 9.25 2.86
C ALA A 2 -17.08 9.86 3.27
N ASN A 3 -16.98 10.38 4.49
CA ASN A 3 -15.69 10.69 5.12
C ASN A 3 -15.05 9.40 5.67
N SER A 4 -15.01 8.33 4.87
CA SER A 4 -14.41 7.07 5.31
C SER A 4 -12.89 7.19 5.20
N LYS A 5 -12.27 7.75 6.25
CA LYS A 5 -10.82 7.79 6.39
C LYS A 5 -10.32 6.34 6.36
N LYS A 6 -9.41 6.03 5.42
CA LYS A 6 -8.90 4.65 5.21
C LYS A 6 -8.18 4.09 6.42
N PHE A 7 -7.61 4.96 7.24
CA PHE A 7 -6.91 4.63 8.47
C PHE A 7 -7.51 5.45 9.59
N ASP A 8 -7.71 4.79 10.73
CA ASP A 8 -8.23 5.39 11.94
C ASP A 8 -7.63 4.66 13.16
N PHE A 9 -7.99 5.08 14.37
CA PHE A 9 -7.67 4.35 15.58
C PHE A 9 -8.91 4.09 16.44
N GLN A 10 -8.83 3.09 17.30
CA GLN A 10 -9.80 2.85 18.35
C GLN A 10 -9.09 2.59 19.67
N VAL A 11 -9.70 3.06 20.75
CA VAL A 11 -9.23 2.81 22.11
C VAL A 11 -10.28 1.98 22.83
N VAL A 12 -9.83 0.93 23.52
CA VAL A 12 -10.70 -0.06 24.15
C VAL A 12 -10.22 -0.32 25.57
N GLU A 13 -11.11 -0.13 26.54
CA GLU A 13 -10.84 -0.50 27.93
C GLU A 13 -10.75 -2.03 28.06
N LYS A 14 -9.78 -2.50 28.83
CA LYS A 14 -9.51 -3.89 29.15
C LYS A 14 -9.45 -4.07 30.66
N ARG A 15 -9.46 -5.33 31.10
CA ARG A 15 -9.51 -5.72 32.52
C ARG A 15 -8.46 -5.01 33.39
N ASN A 16 -7.28 -4.72 32.85
CA ASN A 16 -6.14 -4.15 33.59
C ASN A 16 -5.57 -2.89 32.89
N GLY A 17 -6.42 -2.07 32.26
CA GLY A 17 -5.99 -0.83 31.61
C GLY A 17 -6.54 -0.67 30.20
N TRP A 18 -5.90 0.15 29.39
CA TRP A 18 -6.38 0.54 28.07
C TRP A 18 -5.56 -0.08 26.94
N SER A 19 -6.21 -0.29 25.81
CA SER A 19 -5.59 -0.71 24.56
C SER A 19 -5.88 0.29 23.47
N ALA A 20 -4.86 0.62 22.68
CA ALA A 20 -5.01 1.40 21.46
C ALA A 20 -4.74 0.54 20.23
N GLU A 21 -5.57 0.69 19.21
CA GLU A 21 -5.51 -0.10 17.98
C GLU A 21 -5.59 0.81 16.76
N ILE A 22 -4.57 0.75 15.89
CA ILE A 22 -4.63 1.37 14.58
C ILE A 22 -5.41 0.45 13.65
N ILE A 23 -6.51 0.94 13.10
CA ILE A 23 -7.39 0.20 12.22
C ILE A 23 -7.31 0.71 10.79
N ARG A 24 -7.46 -0.20 9.83
CA ARG A 24 -7.52 0.12 8.41
C ARG A 24 -8.79 -0.42 7.80
N GLN A 25 -9.41 0.38 6.94
CA GLN A 25 -10.49 -0.08 6.08
C GLN A 25 -9.89 -0.83 4.89
N VAL A 26 -10.14 -2.14 4.85
CA VAL A 26 -9.66 -3.02 3.77
C VAL A 26 -10.65 -3.04 2.60
N SER A 27 -11.95 -2.95 2.91
CA SER A 27 -13.03 -2.84 1.94
C SER A 27 -14.20 -2.06 2.56
N ALA A 28 -15.23 -1.72 1.78
CA ALA A 28 -16.42 -1.05 2.29
C ALA A 28 -17.08 -1.75 3.50
N ARG A 29 -16.94 -3.09 3.60
CA ARG A 29 -17.57 -3.91 4.65
C ARG A 29 -16.59 -4.47 5.68
N ARG A 30 -15.29 -4.20 5.56
CA ARG A 30 -14.26 -4.86 6.38
C ARG A 30 -13.17 -3.89 6.83
N THR A 31 -13.02 -3.83 8.16
CA THR A 31 -11.95 -3.12 8.86
C THR A 31 -11.06 -4.13 9.56
N THR A 32 -9.77 -3.85 9.67
CA THR A 32 -8.79 -4.75 10.29
C THR A 32 -7.78 -3.96 11.11
N VAL A 33 -7.38 -4.50 12.26
CA VAL A 33 -6.33 -3.94 13.11
C VAL A 33 -4.98 -4.14 12.43
N SER A 34 -4.23 -3.06 12.25
CA SER A 34 -2.91 -3.05 11.63
C SER A 34 -1.79 -3.03 12.67
N LYS A 35 -2.00 -2.34 13.80
CA LYS A 35 -1.07 -2.29 14.93
C LYS A 35 -1.88 -2.13 16.21
N ARG A 36 -1.43 -2.74 17.31
CA ARG A 36 -2.07 -2.64 18.62
C ARG A 36 -0.99 -2.45 19.67
N GLU A 37 -1.29 -1.63 20.66
CA GLU A 37 -0.56 -1.51 21.91
C GLU A 37 -1.53 -1.66 23.09
N THR A 38 -1.06 -2.25 24.19
CA THR A 38 -1.90 -2.61 25.35
C THR A 38 -1.19 -2.29 26.64
N GLY A 39 -1.97 -2.06 27.70
CA GLY A 39 -1.42 -1.86 29.04
C GLY A 39 -1.21 -0.39 29.39
N PHE A 40 -1.89 0.52 28.70
CA PHE A 40 -1.92 1.92 29.09
C PHE A 40 -2.68 2.09 30.41
N GLU A 41 -2.17 2.92 31.30
CA GLU A 41 -2.83 3.20 32.59
C GLU A 41 -4.12 4.01 32.41
N THR A 42 -4.14 4.92 31.43
CA THR A 42 -5.26 5.82 31.17
C THR A 42 -5.63 5.83 29.69
N GLU A 43 -6.88 6.19 29.42
CA GLU A 43 -7.38 6.38 28.05
C GLU A 43 -6.59 7.46 27.31
N ALA A 44 -6.24 8.56 27.99
CA ALA A 44 -5.48 9.66 27.41
C ALA A 44 -4.10 9.22 26.89
N LEU A 45 -3.38 8.39 27.65
CA LEU A 45 -2.10 7.83 27.20
C LEU A 45 -2.26 6.93 25.99
N ALA A 46 -3.35 6.15 25.95
CA ALA A 46 -3.67 5.31 24.80
C ALA A 46 -4.01 6.13 23.56
N ILE A 47 -4.76 7.24 23.70
CA ILE A 47 -5.11 8.16 22.62
C ILE A 47 -3.85 8.86 22.08
N GLU A 48 -3.02 9.42 22.95
CA GLU A 48 -1.78 10.11 22.54
C GLU A 48 -0.87 9.18 21.73
N TRP A 49 -0.71 7.94 22.21
CA TRP A 49 0.02 6.92 21.48
C TRP A 49 -0.63 6.62 20.12
N ALA A 50 -1.95 6.47 20.08
CA ALA A 50 -2.69 6.13 18.87
C ALA A 50 -2.60 7.22 17.79
N GLU A 51 -2.69 8.50 18.17
CA GLU A 51 -2.58 9.64 17.26
C GLU A 51 -1.18 9.74 16.65
N LYS A 52 -0.15 9.63 17.49
CA LYS A 52 1.24 9.64 17.06
C LYS A 52 1.54 8.49 16.11
N GLU A 53 1.13 7.28 16.49
CA GLU A 53 1.35 6.09 15.68
C GLU A 53 0.54 6.13 14.38
N LEU A 54 -0.69 6.62 14.39
CA LEU A 54 -1.50 6.78 13.18
C LEU A 54 -0.81 7.70 12.16
N ALA A 55 -0.27 8.84 12.60
CA ALA A 55 0.45 9.76 11.74
C ALA A 55 1.68 9.10 11.10
N GLN A 56 2.50 8.41 11.90
CA GLN A 56 3.66 7.65 11.41
C GLN A 56 3.25 6.54 10.44
N PHE A 57 2.17 5.82 10.75
CA PHE A 57 1.68 4.72 9.91
C PHE A 57 1.22 5.21 8.53
N VAL A 58 0.49 6.34 8.47
CA VAL A 58 0.05 6.95 7.22
C VAL A 58 1.24 7.41 6.38
N GLN A 59 2.25 8.02 7.00
CA GLN A 59 3.47 8.45 6.32
C GLN A 59 4.21 7.27 5.70
N HIS A 60 4.50 6.23 6.48
CA HIS A 60 5.20 5.03 5.98
C HIS A 60 4.42 4.35 4.84
N GLN A 61 3.08 4.36 4.90
CA GLN A 61 2.24 3.82 3.85
C GLN A 61 2.30 4.66 2.56
N ALA A 62 2.37 5.99 2.65
CA ALA A 62 2.55 6.86 1.50
C ALA A 62 3.90 6.60 0.81
N GLU A 63 5.00 6.58 1.58
CA GLU A 63 6.34 6.31 1.07
C GLU A 63 6.45 4.94 0.39
N ARG A 64 5.87 3.91 1.02
CA ARG A 64 5.82 2.56 0.43
C ARG A 64 5.02 2.51 -0.87
N ASN A 65 3.92 3.27 -0.95
CA ASN A 65 3.10 3.32 -2.16
C ASN A 65 3.83 4.02 -3.32
N VAL A 66 4.58 5.09 -3.04
CA VAL A 66 5.42 5.77 -4.04
C VAL A 66 6.46 4.78 -4.59
N ARG A 67 7.24 4.15 -3.72
CA ARG A 67 8.26 3.16 -4.11
C ARG A 67 7.69 2.02 -4.96
N LYS A 68 6.52 1.48 -4.57
CA LYS A 68 5.83 0.45 -5.37
C LYS A 68 5.27 0.98 -6.67
N GLY A 69 4.91 2.27 -6.74
CA GLY A 69 4.51 2.94 -7.96
C GLY A 69 5.64 3.00 -8.97
N GLU A 70 6.83 3.43 -8.52
CA GLU A 70 8.04 3.50 -9.35
C GLU A 70 8.45 2.13 -9.87
N GLN A 71 8.51 1.12 -9.00
CA GLN A 71 8.82 -0.26 -9.41
C GLN A 71 7.83 -0.84 -10.42
N ARG A 72 6.56 -0.41 -10.40
CA ARG A 72 5.58 -0.83 -11.41
C ARG A 72 5.86 -0.17 -12.75
N LYS A 73 6.12 1.13 -12.78
CA LYS A 73 6.48 1.86 -14.00
C LYS A 73 7.74 1.28 -14.66
N GLU A 74 8.76 0.97 -13.87
CA GLU A 74 9.99 0.33 -14.36
C GLU A 74 9.71 -1.04 -14.99
N ARG A 75 8.87 -1.85 -14.34
CA ARG A 75 8.47 -3.16 -14.87
C ARG A 75 7.64 -3.04 -16.13
N GLU A 76 6.69 -2.11 -16.17
CA GLU A 76 5.85 -1.82 -17.33
C GLU A 76 6.72 -1.39 -18.51
N ALA A 77 7.63 -0.43 -18.32
CA ALA A 77 8.57 0.01 -19.36
C ALA A 77 9.49 -1.14 -19.84
N ALA A 78 9.96 -1.99 -18.94
CA ALA A 78 10.79 -3.15 -19.31
C ALA A 78 9.99 -4.20 -20.11
N VAL A 79 8.71 -4.37 -19.81
CA VAL A 79 7.81 -5.26 -20.58
C VAL A 79 7.54 -4.65 -21.96
N GLU A 80 7.22 -3.36 -22.04
CA GLU A 80 6.99 -2.64 -23.30
C GLU A 80 8.22 -2.68 -24.21
N ALA A 81 9.42 -2.44 -23.68
CA ALA A 81 10.67 -2.53 -24.44
C ALA A 81 10.94 -3.94 -24.99
N LYS A 82 10.60 -4.99 -24.21
CA LYS A 82 10.72 -6.38 -24.68
C LYS A 82 9.72 -6.70 -25.79
N ILE A 83 8.50 -6.20 -25.68
CA ILE A 83 7.48 -6.37 -26.72
C ILE A 83 7.93 -5.66 -27.99
N ALA A 84 8.34 -4.39 -27.91
CA ALA A 84 8.81 -3.62 -29.06
C ALA A 84 10.04 -4.27 -29.74
N ALA A 85 11.01 -4.77 -28.96
CA ALA A 85 12.16 -5.47 -29.52
C ALA A 85 11.78 -6.82 -30.19
N ALA A 86 10.78 -7.52 -29.66
CA ALA A 86 10.27 -8.75 -30.28
C ALA A 86 9.54 -8.44 -31.59
N GLU A 87 8.75 -7.35 -31.63
CA GLU A 87 8.08 -6.88 -32.84
C GLU A 87 9.08 -6.43 -33.92
N GLN A 88 10.11 -5.68 -33.54
CA GLN A 88 11.19 -5.29 -34.45
C GLN A 88 11.91 -6.51 -35.04
N ARG A 89 12.30 -7.48 -34.20
CA ARG A 89 12.94 -8.72 -34.67
C ARG A 89 12.03 -9.57 -35.54
N ALA A 90 10.72 -9.55 -35.30
CA ALA A 90 9.75 -10.25 -36.12
C ALA A 90 9.61 -9.55 -37.48
N ALA A 91 9.58 -8.22 -37.50
CA ALA A 91 9.53 -7.43 -38.73
C ALA A 91 10.80 -7.59 -39.58
N GLU A 92 11.98 -7.51 -38.97
CA GLU A 92 13.27 -7.74 -39.65
C GLU A 92 13.33 -9.14 -40.26
N ARG A 93 12.94 -10.18 -39.51
CA ARG A 93 12.89 -11.55 -40.01
C ARG A 93 11.94 -11.70 -41.21
N ASN A 94 10.78 -11.03 -41.17
CA ASN A 94 9.80 -11.10 -42.25
C ASN A 94 10.30 -10.41 -43.53
N LEU A 95 11.01 -9.29 -43.38
CA LEU A 95 11.69 -8.60 -44.49
C LEU A 95 12.79 -9.46 -45.11
N GLU A 96 13.62 -10.10 -44.28
CA GLU A 96 14.70 -10.98 -44.76
C GLU A 96 14.17 -12.19 -45.54
N SER A 97 12.99 -12.71 -45.18
CA SER A 97 12.33 -13.79 -45.93
C SER A 97 11.68 -13.36 -47.25
N ASP A 98 11.29 -12.08 -47.42
CA ASP A 98 10.70 -11.55 -48.66
C ASP A 98 11.79 -11.21 -49.71
N ASP A 99 13.03 -10.95 -49.29
CA ASP A 99 14.18 -10.68 -50.19
C ASP A 99 14.83 -11.97 -50.75
N GLU A 100 14.53 -13.14 -50.18
CA GLU A 100 15.07 -14.44 -50.61
C GLU A 100 14.14 -15.23 -51.59
N GLU A 101 12.95 -14.72 -51.91
CA GLU A 101 11.96 -15.31 -52.86
C GLU A 101 11.99 -14.66 -54.26
#